data_AF-A0A1I1DBM0-F1
#
_entry.id   AF-A0A1I1DBM0-F1
#
_cell.length_a   1.000
_cell.length_b   1.000
_cell.length_c   1.000
_cell.angle_alpha   90.00
_cell.angle_beta   90.00
_cell.angle_gamma   90.00
#
_symmetry.space_group_name_H-M   'P 1'
#
loop_
_entity.id
_entity.type
_entity.pdbx_description
1 polymer ?
#
loop_
_entity_poly.entity_id
_entity_poly.type
_entity_poly.pdbx_seq_one_letter_code
_entity_poly.pdbx_strand_id
1 'polypeptide(L)' 'MVTERYRFECRDVADCDVVVYSEFEESIYEAARSHLQNVHGRDVSDEEIAPYIEEL' A
#
# COMPACT_ATOMS: atom_id res chain seq x y z
N MET A 1 -15.94 -2.19 -15.15
CA MET A 1 -14.84 -1.21 -15.31
C MET A 1 -14.18 -1.16 -13.95
N VAL A 2 -12.95 -1.61 -13.82
CA VAL A 2 -12.21 -1.51 -12.55
C VAL A 2 -11.63 -0.11 -12.53
N THR A 3 -12.12 0.74 -11.62
CA THR A 3 -11.58 2.09 -11.45
C THR A 3 -10.47 2.00 -10.41
N GLU A 4 -9.24 1.83 -10.87
CA GLU A 4 -8.04 1.94 -10.05
C GLU A 4 -7.97 3.37 -9.53
N ARG A 5 -8.25 3.57 -8.23
CA ARG A 5 -8.29 4.89 -7.59
C ARG A 5 -7.13 5.13 -6.65
N TYR A 6 -6.58 4.06 -6.08
CA TYR A 6 -5.51 4.14 -5.10
C TYR A 6 -4.38 3.22 -5.52
N ARG A 7 -3.16 3.69 -5.29
CA ARG A 7 -1.92 3.00 -5.62
C ARG A 7 -0.97 3.06 -4.43
N PHE A 8 -0.32 1.94 -4.13
CA PHE A 8 0.77 1.85 -3.16
C PHE A 8 2.00 1.25 -3.81
N GLU A 9 3.15 1.91 -3.69
CA GLU A 9 4.44 1.42 -4.17
C GLU A 9 5.32 1.03 -2.97
N CYS A 10 5.62 -0.26 -2.82
CA CYS A 10 6.45 -0.76 -1.72
C CYS A 10 7.92 -0.33 -1.86
N ARG A 11 8.34 0.08 -3.06
CA ARG A 11 9.73 0.46 -3.35
C ARG A 11 10.21 1.58 -2.45
N ASP A 12 9.36 2.58 -2.23
CA ASP A 12 9.66 3.75 -1.41
C ASP A 12 9.73 3.43 0.09
N VAL A 13 9.15 2.31 0.53
CA VAL A 13 9.08 1.91 1.94
C VAL A 13 10.14 0.86 2.30
N ALA A 14 10.37 -0.12 1.43
CA ALA A 14 11.12 -1.34 1.76
C ALA A 14 11.99 -1.90 0.62
N ASP A 15 12.33 -1.10 -0.40
CA ASP A 15 13.16 -1.51 -1.55
C ASP A 15 12.60 -2.76 -2.25
N CYS A 16 11.27 -2.78 -2.43
CA CYS A 16 10.53 -3.89 -3.04
C CYS A 16 9.72 -3.41 -4.25
N ASP A 17 9.86 -4.06 -5.41
CA ASP A 17 9.16 -3.69 -6.65
C ASP A 17 7.65 -4.06 -6.69
N VAL A 18 7.03 -4.30 -5.53
CA VAL A 18 5.59 -4.58 -5.47
C VAL A 18 4.78 -3.29 -5.54
N VAL A 19 3.80 -3.30 -6.44
CA VAL A 19 2.80 -2.24 -6.57
C VAL A 19 1.42 -2.83 -6.34
N VAL A 20 0.64 -2.19 -5.47
CA VAL A 20 -0.73 -2.58 -5.15
C VAL A 20 -1.69 -1.52 -5.66
N TYR A 21 -2.81 -1.95 -6.25
CA TYR A 21 -3.88 -1.09 -6.73
C TYR A 21 -5.19 -1.45 -6.03
N SER A 22 -6.00 -0.44 -5.76
CA SER A 22 -7.32 -0.59 -5.16
C SER A 22 -8.29 0.46 -5.70
N GLU A 23 -9.58 0.12 -5.69
CA GLU A 23 -10.66 1.06 -5.96
C GLU A 23 -11.15 1.79 -4.69
N PHE A 24 -10.81 1.26 -3.51
CA PHE A 24 -11.20 1.79 -2.20
C PHE A 24 -9.98 2.16 -1.35
N GLU A 25 -10.12 3.26 -0.60
CA GLU A 25 -9.09 3.77 0.31
C GLU A 25 -8.76 2.75 1.40
N GLU A 26 -9.74 2.31 2.21
CA GLU A 26 -9.49 1.34 3.29
C GLU A 26 -8.78 0.07 2.78
N SER A 27 -9.17 -0.44 1.61
CA SER A 27 -8.57 -1.64 1.04
C SER A 27 -7.11 -1.45 0.60
N ILE A 28 -6.69 -0.24 0.18
CA ILE A 28 -5.27 -0.01 -0.15
C ILE A 28 -4.41 0.01 1.12
N TYR A 29 -4.92 0.60 2.22
CA TYR A 29 -4.22 0.62 3.52
C TYR A 29 -4.11 -0.79 4.10
N GLU A 30 -5.18 -1.57 4.07
CA GLU A 30 -5.16 -2.97 4.51
C GLU A 30 -4.17 -3.81 3.69
N ALA A 31 -4.17 -3.65 2.36
CA ALA A 31 -3.27 -4.40 1.48
C ALA A 31 -1.80 -4.00 1.68
N ALA A 32 -1.51 -2.71 1.82
CA ALA A 32 -0.16 -2.21 2.08
C ALA A 32 0.37 -2.69 3.45
N ARG A 33 -0.43 -2.59 4.53
CA ARG A 33 -0.09 -3.13 5.86
C ARG A 33 0.19 -4.62 5.79
N SER A 34 -0.73 -5.37 5.20
CA SER A 34 -0.62 -6.82 5.08
C SER A 34 0.64 -7.22 4.32
N HIS A 35 0.97 -6.51 3.24
CA HIS A 35 2.20 -6.76 2.49
C HIS A 35 3.46 -6.48 3.33
N LEU A 36 3.53 -5.32 3.97
CA LEU A 36 4.69 -4.94 4.80
C LEU A 36 4.88 -5.88 6.00
N GLN A 37 3.79 -6.34 6.61
CA GLN A 37 3.85 -7.29 7.72
C GLN A 37 4.25 -8.69 7.25
N ASN A 38 3.62 -9.21 6.19
CA ASN A 38 3.84 -10.60 5.76
C ASN A 38 5.14 -10.81 4.97
N VAL A 39 5.57 -9.82 4.18
CA VAL A 39 6.76 -9.94 3.31
C VAL A 39 7.99 -9.36 3.99
N HIS A 40 7.84 -8.22 4.68
CA HIS A 40 8.97 -7.51 5.29
C HIS A 40 9.04 -7.67 6.81
N GLY A 41 8.05 -8.28 7.46
CA GLY A 41 8.00 -8.42 8.92
C GLY A 41 7.83 -7.07 9.64
N ARG A 42 7.35 -6.03 8.93
CA ARG A 42 7.20 -4.67 9.46
C ARG A 42 5.75 -4.43 9.84
N ASP A 43 5.53 -4.21 11.14
CA ASP A 43 4.25 -3.73 11.64
C ASP A 43 4.24 -2.21 11.52
N VAL A 44 3.37 -1.69 10.65
CA VAL A 44 3.28 -0.26 10.31
C VAL A 44 1.84 0.22 10.48
N SER A 45 1.69 1.45 10.95
CA SER A 45 0.38 2.09 11.14
C SER A 45 -0.08 2.78 9.86
N ASP A 46 -1.39 3.04 9.73
CA ASP A 46 -1.94 3.73 8.54
C ASP A 46 -1.32 5.11 8.35
N GLU A 47 -1.02 5.82 9.44
CA GLU A 47 -0.31 7.11 9.41
C GLU A 47 1.10 7.02 8.81
N GLU A 48 1.78 5.88 8.97
CA GLU A 48 3.10 5.65 8.40
C GLU A 48 3.04 5.31 6.92
N ILE A 49 1.93 4.74 6.45
CA ILE A 49 1.75 4.25 5.08
C ILE A 49 1.10 5.30 4.18
N ALA A 50 0.25 6.16 4.75
CA ALA A 50 -0.43 7.26 4.08
C ALA A 50 0.44 8.07 3.11
N PRO A 51 1.67 8.50 3.46
CA PRO A 51 2.51 9.26 2.52
C PRO A 51 2.99 8.46 1.29
N TYR A 52 2.84 7.13 1.29
CA TYR A 52 3.23 6.24 0.19
C TYR A 52 2.03 5.73 -0.62
N ILE A 53 0.82 6.19 -0.30
CA ILE A 53 -0.40 5.89 -1.04
C ILE A 53 -0.76 7.10 -1.90
N GLU A 54 -0.93 6.85 -3.20
CA GLU A 54 -1.31 7.85 -4.20
C GLU A 54 -2.75 7.62 -4.67
N GLU A 55 -3.55 8.69 -4.72
CA GLU A 55 -4.87 8.68 -5.37
C GLU A 55 -4.69 9.05 -6.87
N LEU A 56 -5.25 8.22 -7.77
CA LEU A 56 -5.09 8.27 -9.22
C LEU A 56 -6.20 9.08 -9.93
#